data_AF-A0AAW8VHK9-F1
#
_entry.id   AF-A0AAW8VHK9-F1
#
_cell.length_a   1.000
_cell.length_b   1.000
_cell.length_c   1.000
_cell.angle_alpha   90.00
_cell.angle_beta   90.00
_cell.angle_gamma   90.00
#
_symmetry.space_group_name_H-M   'P 1'
#
loop_
_entity.id
_entity.type
_entity.pdbx_description
1 polymer ?
#
loop_
_entity_poly.entity_id
_entity_poly.type
_entity_poly.pdbx_seq_one_letter_code
_entity_poly.pdbx_strand_id
1 'polypeptide(L)'
;MENRNGDLVSAQISVAGNVDFSGGNFRMDTPFCLKNDGEAAVVLEVNLWGMPEGEFISTRFETGWNPEIIREIKETSSATALIWGY
;
A
#
# COMPACT_ATOMS: atom_id res chain seq x y z
N MET A 1 -0.43 -9.81 -16.53
CA MET A 1 0.04 -9.47 -17.89
C MET A 1 1.55 -9.36 -17.76
N GLU A 2 2.34 -9.76 -18.75
CA GLU A 2 3.81 -9.66 -18.67
C GLU A 2 4.31 -8.77 -19.80
N ASN A 3 5.24 -7.84 -19.50
CA ASN A 3 5.82 -6.99 -20.52
C ASN A 3 6.87 -7.77 -21.32
N ARG A 4 7.46 -7.15 -22.34
CA ARG A 4 8.45 -7.80 -23.22
C ARG A 4 9.75 -8.19 -22.50
N ASN A 5 9.97 -7.70 -21.28
CA ASN A 5 11.13 -8.03 -20.45
C ASN A 5 10.84 -9.16 -19.43
N GLY A 6 9.61 -9.68 -19.40
CA GLY A 6 9.19 -10.71 -18.43
C GLY A 6 8.73 -10.14 -17.09
N ASP A 7 8.56 -8.83 -16.97
CA ASP A 7 8.04 -8.23 -15.74
C ASP A 7 6.52 -8.42 -15.69
N LEU A 8 6.01 -8.85 -14.55
CA LEU A 8 4.59 -8.83 -14.23
C LEU A 8 4.09 -7.39 -14.25
N VAL A 9 3.39 -7.02 -15.33
CA VAL A 9 2.69 -5.74 -15.47
C VAL A 9 1.22 -5.92 -15.13
N SER A 10 0.70 -5.00 -14.31
CA SER A 10 -0.72 -4.87 -14.06
C SER A 10 -1.30 -3.89 -15.09
N ALA A 11 -2.49 -4.18 -15.62
CA ALA A 11 -3.18 -3.23 -16.50
C ALA A 11 -3.63 -1.95 -15.76
N GLN A 12 -3.57 -1.95 -14.43
CA GLN A 12 -4.08 -0.88 -13.56
C GLN A 12 -2.96 -0.09 -12.87
N ILE A 13 -1.73 -0.60 -12.85
CA ILE A 13 -0.63 -0.08 -12.02
C ILE A 13 0.68 -0.23 -12.79
N SER A 14 1.42 0.86 -12.96
CA SER A 14 2.66 0.90 -13.75
C SER A 14 3.88 0.55 -12.91
N VAL A 15 3.84 0.81 -11.60
CA VAL A 15 4.92 0.53 -10.65
C VAL A 15 4.33 -0.11 -9.39
N ALA A 16 4.94 -1.21 -8.93
CA ALA A 16 4.58 -1.85 -7.67
C ALA A 16 5.81 -2.30 -6.90
N GLY A 17 5.68 -2.40 -5.58
CA GLY A 17 6.72 -2.90 -4.71
C GLY A 17 6.19 -3.32 -3.35
N ASN A 18 7.04 -3.96 -2.56
CA ASN A 18 6.68 -4.34 -1.20
C ASN A 18 6.72 -3.10 -0.30
N VAL A 19 5.77 -3.03 0.62
CA VAL A 19 5.85 -2.11 1.76
C VAL A 19 6.93 -2.62 2.70
N ASP A 20 7.93 -1.79 2.98
CA ASP A 20 9.02 -2.10 3.91
C ASP A 20 8.98 -1.14 5.11
N PHE A 21 8.83 -1.70 6.31
CA PHE A 21 8.78 -0.97 7.57
C PHE A 21 10.13 -0.96 8.31
N SER A 22 11.22 -1.46 7.71
CA SER A 22 12.54 -1.53 8.37
C SER A 22 13.08 -0.17 8.85
N GLY A 23 12.60 0.93 8.27
CA GLY A 23 12.91 2.31 8.66
C GLY A 23 11.83 3.02 9.49
N GLY A 24 10.81 2.31 9.98
CA GLY A 24 9.62 2.88 10.63
C GLY A 24 8.43 2.97 9.68
N ASN A 25 7.67 4.07 9.72
CA ASN A 25 6.52 4.28 8.84
C ASN A 25 6.92 4.16 7.36
N PHE A 26 6.05 3.55 6.56
CA PHE A 26 6.22 3.49 5.12
C PHE A 26 5.58 4.72 4.46
N ARG A 27 6.37 5.52 3.74
CA ARG A 27 5.91 6.74 3.08
C ARG A 27 6.42 6.82 1.65
N MET A 28 5.61 7.42 0.78
CA MET A 28 6.03 7.80 -0.57
C MET A 28 5.66 9.26 -0.86
N ASP A 29 6.47 9.91 -1.70
CA ASP A 29 6.16 11.27 -2.19
C ASP A 29 5.04 11.27 -3.24
N THR A 30 4.84 10.13 -3.91
CA THR A 30 3.75 9.91 -4.87
C THR A 30 2.64 9.13 -4.19
N PRO A 31 1.36 9.54 -4.33
CA PRO A 31 0.23 8.78 -3.82
C PRO A 31 0.18 7.38 -4.43
N PHE A 32 -0.21 6.39 -3.63
CA PHE A 32 -0.26 4.99 -4.05
C PHE A 32 -1.52 4.29 -3.52
N CYS A 33 -1.91 3.21 -4.20
CA CYS A 33 -2.90 2.26 -3.73
C CYS A 33 -2.21 1.13 -2.96
N LEU A 34 -2.94 0.51 -2.03
CA LEU A 34 -2.44 -0.62 -1.24
C LEU A 34 -3.14 -1.92 -1.63
N LYS A 35 -2.35 -2.96 -1.90
CA LYS A 35 -2.81 -4.33 -1.97
C LYS A 35 -2.50 -5.02 -0.64
N ASN A 36 -3.54 -5.60 -0.04
CA ASN A 36 -3.40 -6.60 1.01
C ASN A 36 -3.24 -7.97 0.32
N ASP A 37 -2.06 -8.56 0.38
CA ASP A 37 -1.77 -9.88 -0.21
C ASP A 37 -1.93 -11.04 0.78
N GLY A 38 -2.57 -10.79 1.93
CA GLY A 38 -2.90 -11.81 2.92
C GLY A 38 -4.22 -12.52 2.67
N GLU A 39 -4.52 -13.50 3.52
CA GLU A 39 -5.75 -14.29 3.48
C GLU A 39 -6.93 -13.62 4.23
N ALA A 40 -6.66 -12.56 4.98
CA ALA A 40 -7.66 -11.83 5.77
C ALA A 40 -7.45 -10.32 5.68
N ALA A 41 -8.54 -9.58 5.91
CA ALA A 41 -8.47 -8.13 6.01
C ALA A 41 -7.58 -7.67 7.17
N VAL A 42 -6.92 -6.54 7.00
CA VAL A 42 -6.06 -5.92 8.01
C VAL A 42 -6.55 -4.52 8.34
N VAL A 43 -6.43 -4.10 9.60
CA VAL A 43 -6.68 -2.72 10.01
C VAL A 43 -5.34 -2.02 10.15
N LEU A 44 -5.18 -0.89 9.46
CA LEU A 44 -3.95 -0.11 9.43
C LEU A 44 -4.24 1.35 9.79
N GLU A 45 -3.26 1.99 10.43
CA GLU A 45 -3.25 3.44 10.58
C GLU A 45 -2.56 4.07 9.37
N VAL A 46 -3.29 4.90 8.62
CA VAL A 46 -2.80 5.49 7.36
C VAL A 46 -3.07 6.99 7.30
N ASN A 47 -2.18 7.72 6.63
CA ASN A 47 -2.43 9.08 6.17
C ASN A 47 -2.92 8.99 4.73
N LEU A 48 -4.21 9.29 4.51
CA LEU A 48 -4.77 9.32 3.16
C LEU A 48 -4.27 10.56 2.40
N TRP A 49 -4.11 10.42 1.09
CA TRP A 49 -3.77 11.53 0.22
C TRP A 49 -4.90 12.58 0.24
N GLY A 50 -4.55 13.85 0.45
CA GLY A 50 -5.52 14.93 0.66
C GLY A 50 -5.83 15.23 2.13
N MET A 51 -5.43 14.37 3.08
CA MET A 51 -5.41 14.73 4.50
C MET A 51 -4.15 15.54 4.86
N PRO A 52 -4.20 16.36 5.94
CA PRO A 52 -2.99 16.99 6.50
C PRO A 52 -1.93 15.94 6.81
N GLU A 53 -0.67 16.25 6.52
CA GLU A 53 0.43 15.33 6.80
C GLU A 53 0.58 15.09 8.31
N GLY A 54 0.83 13.84 8.70
CA GLY A 54 0.94 13.43 10.10
C GLY A 54 -0.40 13.14 10.79
N GLU A 55 -1.54 13.39 10.15
CA GLU A 55 -2.85 12.94 10.65
C GLU A 55 -3.16 11.52 10.16
N PHE A 56 -3.39 10.59 11.08
CA PHE A 56 -3.65 9.19 10.74
C PHE A 56 -5.07 8.79 11.08
N ILE A 57 -5.67 7.96 10.22
CA ILE A 57 -6.93 7.29 10.49
C ILE A 57 -6.72 5.79 10.55
N SER A 58 -7.50 5.11 11.38
CA SER A 58 -7.58 3.65 11.38
C SER A 58 -8.62 3.22 10.35
N THR A 59 -8.22 2.42 9.37
CA THR A 59 -9.12 1.89 8.34
C THR A 59 -8.81 0.44 8.01
N ARG A 60 -9.82 -0.27 7.49
CA ARG A 60 -9.77 -1.70 7.17
C ARG A 60 -9.49 -1.88 5.68
N PHE A 61 -8.45 -2.64 5.37
CA PHE A 61 -8.05 -3.03 4.02
C PHE A 61 -8.43 -4.49 3.77
N GLU A 62 -9.34 -4.71 2.82
CA GLU A 62 -9.76 -6.04 2.37
C GLU A 62 -8.67 -6.70 1.54
N THR A 63 -8.73 -8.02 1.40
CA THR A 63 -7.78 -8.79 0.58
C THR A 63 -7.86 -8.35 -0.88
N GLY A 64 -6.70 -8.13 -1.51
CA GLY A 64 -6.59 -7.57 -2.86
C GLY A 64 -6.29 -6.07 -2.85
N TRP A 65 -6.49 -5.43 -4.00
CA TRP A 65 -6.27 -4.00 -4.19
C TRP A 65 -7.40 -3.18 -3.57
N ASN A 66 -7.04 -2.18 -2.78
CA ASN A 66 -7.97 -1.30 -2.11
C ASN A 66 -7.96 0.09 -2.78
N PRO A 67 -9.12 0.77 -2.89
CA PRO A 67 -9.26 2.03 -3.64
C PRO A 67 -8.70 3.25 -2.90
N GLU A 68 -8.35 3.12 -1.62
CA GLU A 68 -7.80 4.21 -0.82
C GLU A 68 -6.46 4.67 -1.38
N ILE A 69 -6.35 5.98 -1.59
CA ILE A 69 -5.13 6.63 -2.04
C ILE A 69 -4.34 7.08 -0.82
N ILE A 70 -3.16 6.52 -0.62
CA ILE A 70 -2.36 6.63 0.60
C ILE A 70 -1.09 7.45 0.34
N ARG A 71 -0.68 8.22 1.34
CA ARG A 71 0.64 8.87 1.41
C ARG A 71 1.60 8.11 2.30
N GLU A 72 1.11 7.67 3.45
CA GLU A 72 1.92 7.09 4.51
C GLU A 72 1.13 6.04 5.30
N ILE A 73 1.79 4.95 5.68
CA ILE A 73 1.28 3.87 6.52
C ILE A 73 2.14 3.85 7.78
N LYS A 74 1.53 3.92 8.96
CA LYS A 74 2.29 3.72 10.20
C LYS A 74 2.88 2.32 10.24
N GLU A 75 4.08 2.22 10.82
CA GLU A 75 4.68 0.93 11.12
C GLU A 75 3.68 0.03 11.86
N THR A 76 3.58 -1.22 11.41
CA THR A 76 2.71 -2.22 12.02
C THR A 76 3.44 -3.54 12.11
N SER A 77 3.14 -4.31 13.15
CA SER A 77 3.61 -5.69 13.30
C SER A 77 2.76 -6.69 12.51
N SER A 78 1.94 -6.24 11.56
CA SER A 78 1.11 -7.12 10.74
C SER A 78 1.99 -8.09 9.96
N ALA A 79 1.73 -9.38 10.09
CA ALA A 79 2.43 -10.43 9.34
C ALA A 79 2.01 -10.49 7.85
N THR A 80 0.99 -9.71 7.48
CA THR A 80 0.45 -9.67 6.14
C THR A 80 1.40 -8.98 5.17
N ALA A 81 1.70 -9.63 4.05
CA ALA A 81 2.42 -9.01 2.95
C ALA A 81 1.57 -7.87 2.35
N LEU A 82 2.14 -6.66 2.35
CA LEU A 82 1.53 -5.46 1.80
C LEU A 82 2.32 -5.01 0.56
N ILE A 83 1.61 -4.72 -0.52
CA ILE A 83 2.19 -4.28 -1.78
C ILE A 83 1.61 -2.91 -2.13
N TRP A 84 2.46 -1.93 -2.41
CA TRP A 84 2.03 -0.62 -2.90
C TRP A 84 2.06 -0.58 -4.43
N GLY A 85 1.28 0.33 -5.03
CA GLY A 85 1.38 0.58 -6.46
C GLY A 85 0.66 1.84 -6.95
N TYR A 86 1.16 2.44 -8.03
CA TYR A 86 0.53 3.52 -8.82
C TYR A 86 0.87 3.46 -10.33
#